data_AF-A0A7R8VAL8-F1
#
_entry.id   AF-A0A7R8VAL8-F1
#
_cell.length_a   1.000
_cell.length_b   1.000
_cell.length_c   1.000
_cell.angle_alpha   90.00
_cell.angle_beta   90.00
_cell.angle_gamma   90.00
#
_symmetry.space_group_name_H-M   'P 1'
#
loop_
_entity.id
_entity.type
_entity.pdbx_description
1 polymer ?
#
loop_
_entity_poly.entity_id
_entity_poly.type
_entity_poly.pdbx_seq_one_letter_code
_entity_poly.pdbx_strand_id
1 'polypeptide(L)'
;MVELDWKKLSSLSPEDLTEEEKDDLYEKLIWYIPEPNTGSKKLFLLLKINQEVLKHKGEQVESLETELDELAARQGEEEARTHQRLAEELDELRTKLSRYRAGEDHNGSTNSDIEELRQELARSESHNEELEAELKTREKDWLSEKREVEKLTSQLVSLEHEKEVLHRELAALQSEASEQQESRLRQTSPELGVEKQREMAESIRQKNKHISQLLNDLEGLEKENRVLQEKLTSLRDELSEATRHMTEVTGELTSLRHTCQEREDGGVTFRSNTEKTQVRRAARHKGKPPGPEEPYDNNSNRRLLTIRHPQNGVFRKQQKNLTNWSPVS
;
A
#
# COMPACT_ATOMS: atom_id res chain seq x y z
N MET A 1 9.46 -28.46 18.25
CA MET A 1 8.42 -29.39 18.73
C MET A 1 7.24 -29.19 17.81
N VAL A 2 6.87 -30.20 17.01
CA VAL A 2 5.77 -30.06 16.05
C VAL A 2 4.46 -30.14 16.84
N GLU A 3 3.71 -29.04 16.87
CA GLU A 3 2.36 -29.04 17.44
C GLU A 3 1.39 -29.62 16.41
N LEU A 4 0.71 -30.71 16.76
CA LEU A 4 -0.41 -31.19 15.96
C LEU A 4 -1.68 -30.44 16.33
N ASP A 5 -2.37 -29.96 15.30
CA ASP A 5 -3.68 -29.37 15.43
C ASP A 5 -4.72 -30.46 15.72
N TRP A 6 -4.94 -30.69 17.02
CA TRP A 6 -5.91 -31.67 17.51
C TRP A 6 -7.34 -31.38 17.07
N LYS A 7 -7.71 -30.13 16.75
CA LYS A 7 -9.04 -29.81 16.25
C LYS A 7 -9.21 -30.38 14.84
N LYS A 8 -8.21 -30.15 13.99
CA LYS A 8 -8.15 -30.71 12.63
C LYS A 8 -8.12 -32.24 12.65
N LEU A 9 -7.31 -32.86 13.52
CA LEU A 9 -7.27 -34.32 13.66
C LEU A 9 -8.58 -34.93 14.15
N SER A 10 -9.26 -34.28 15.09
CA SER A 10 -10.51 -34.81 15.65
C SER A 10 -11.69 -34.65 14.69
N SER A 11 -11.60 -33.78 13.68
CA SER A 11 -12.60 -33.65 12.61
C SER A 11 -12.37 -34.64 11.46
N LEU A 12 -11.21 -35.28 11.38
CA LEU A 12 -10.91 -36.24 10.32
C LEU A 12 -11.40 -37.64 10.72
N SER A 13 -12.10 -38.29 9.79
CA SER A 13 -12.42 -39.72 9.87
C SER A 13 -11.19 -40.49 9.39
N PRO A 14 -10.58 -41.37 10.21
CA PRO A 14 -9.39 -42.12 9.80
C PRO A 14 -9.62 -42.95 8.53
N GLU A 15 -10.85 -43.40 8.29
CA GLU A 15 -11.23 -44.27 7.17
C GLU A 15 -11.44 -43.50 5.86
N ASP A 16 -11.64 -42.17 5.92
CA ASP A 16 -11.97 -41.32 4.77
C ASP A 16 -10.88 -40.29 4.45
N LEU A 17 -9.65 -40.51 4.91
CA LEU A 17 -8.52 -39.62 4.63
C LEU A 17 -8.18 -39.64 3.14
N THR A 18 -8.04 -38.45 2.55
CA THR A 18 -7.55 -38.32 1.17
C THR A 18 -6.04 -38.59 1.09
N GLU A 19 -5.52 -38.92 -0.10
CA GLU A 19 -4.07 -39.14 -0.29
C GLU A 19 -3.24 -37.90 0.09
N GLU A 20 -3.71 -36.72 -0.32
CA GLU A 20 -3.06 -35.44 0.04
C GLU A 20 -3.04 -35.22 1.55
N GLU A 21 -4.13 -35.53 2.26
CA GLU A 21 -4.18 -35.46 3.73
C GLU A 21 -3.24 -36.48 4.39
N LYS A 22 -3.11 -37.69 3.84
CA LYS A 22 -2.20 -38.72 4.36
C LYS A 22 -0.74 -38.29 4.22
N ASP A 23 -0.37 -37.66 3.11
CA ASP A 23 0.97 -37.12 2.89
C ASP A 23 1.28 -35.96 3.84
N ASP A 24 0.33 -35.04 3.97
CA ASP A 24 0.40 -33.89 4.89
C ASP A 24 0.53 -34.31 6.36
N LEU A 25 -0.12 -35.42 6.73
CA LEU A 25 -0.09 -35.99 8.06
C LEU A 25 1.18 -36.80 8.30
N TYR A 26 1.69 -37.51 7.31
CA TYR A 26 2.94 -38.27 7.41
C TYR A 26 4.10 -37.40 7.87
N GLU A 27 4.31 -36.26 7.21
CA GLU A 27 5.41 -35.35 7.54
C GLU A 27 5.32 -34.83 8.98
N LYS A 28 4.09 -34.58 9.46
CA LYS A 28 3.83 -34.08 10.82
C LYS A 28 3.92 -35.19 11.87
N LEU A 29 3.56 -36.43 11.53
CA LEU A 29 3.48 -37.56 12.45
C LEU A 29 4.84 -38.24 12.70
N ILE A 30 5.74 -38.29 11.70
CA ILE A 30 7.08 -38.92 11.83
C ILE A 30 7.85 -38.35 13.03
N TRP A 31 7.75 -37.03 13.23
CA TRP A 31 8.52 -36.33 14.26
C TRP A 31 7.71 -36.03 15.51
N TYR A 32 6.47 -36.50 15.58
CA TYR A 32 5.61 -36.23 16.72
C TYR A 32 5.87 -37.19 17.87
N ILE A 33 6.08 -36.62 19.05
CA ILE A 33 6.22 -37.38 20.30
C ILE A 33 5.03 -37.00 21.19
N PRO A 34 4.13 -37.95 21.52
CA PRO A 34 2.99 -37.68 22.40
C PRO A 34 3.45 -37.24 23.79
N GLU A 35 2.78 -36.25 24.36
CA GLU A 35 3.01 -35.84 25.75
C GLU A 35 2.47 -36.91 26.72
N PRO A 36 3.09 -37.09 27.91
CA PRO A 36 2.71 -38.13 28.86
C PRO A 36 1.26 -38.03 29.39
N ASN A 37 0.61 -36.87 29.24
CA ASN A 37 -0.78 -36.65 29.64
C ASN A 37 -1.78 -36.68 28.47
N THR A 38 -1.37 -37.21 27.31
CA THR A 38 -2.26 -37.33 26.15
C THR A 38 -3.39 -38.32 26.44
N GLY A 39 -4.64 -37.87 26.35
CA GLY A 39 -5.80 -38.71 26.65
C GLY A 39 -5.89 -39.96 25.75
N SER A 40 -6.36 -41.07 26.30
CA SER A 40 -6.44 -42.37 25.62
C SER A 40 -7.18 -42.33 24.28
N LYS A 41 -8.25 -41.54 24.17
CA LYS A 41 -9.01 -41.34 22.92
C LYS A 41 -8.16 -40.70 21.82
N LYS A 42 -7.31 -39.74 22.18
CA LYS A 42 -6.41 -39.05 21.25
C LYS A 42 -5.30 -39.98 20.75
N LEU A 43 -4.74 -40.79 21.65
CA LEU A 43 -3.74 -41.81 21.29
C LEU A 43 -4.34 -42.87 20.37
N PHE A 44 -5.57 -43.32 20.62
CA PHE A 44 -6.25 -44.28 19.75
C PHE A 44 -6.48 -43.71 18.34
N LEU A 45 -6.93 -42.45 18.26
CA LEU A 45 -7.10 -41.76 16.99
C LEU A 45 -5.77 -41.59 16.25
N LEU A 46 -4.71 -41.18 16.95
CA LEU A 46 -3.37 -41.04 16.38
C LEU A 46 -2.84 -42.38 15.85
N LEU A 47 -3.07 -43.48 16.58
CA LEU A 47 -2.68 -44.82 16.12
C LEU A 47 -3.43 -45.23 14.86
N LYS A 48 -4.74 -44.96 14.79
CA LYS A 48 -5.55 -45.26 13.61
C LYS A 48 -5.14 -44.46 12.38
N ILE A 49 -4.87 -43.18 12.56
CA ILE A 49 -4.39 -42.31 11.48
C ILE A 49 -2.98 -42.73 11.03
N ASN A 50 -2.08 -43.04 11.97
CA ASN A 50 -0.76 -43.59 11.66
C ASN A 50 -0.87 -44.90 10.87
N GLN A 51 -1.80 -45.77 11.21
CA GLN A 51 -2.01 -47.03 10.49
C GLN A 51 -2.39 -46.78 9.03
N GLU A 52 -3.31 -45.86 8.77
CA GLU A 52 -3.75 -45.53 7.40
C GLU A 52 -2.68 -44.79 6.60
N VAL A 53 -1.94 -43.87 7.23
CA VAL A 53 -0.81 -43.18 6.61
C VAL A 53 0.30 -44.16 6.26
N LEU A 54 0.65 -45.09 7.17
CA LEU A 54 1.68 -46.10 6.91
C LEU A 54 1.25 -47.07 5.83
N LYS A 55 -0.03 -47.46 5.78
CA LYS A 55 -0.56 -48.30 4.71
C LYS A 55 -0.42 -47.61 3.36
N HIS A 56 -0.80 -46.33 3.26
CA HIS A 56 -0.64 -45.55 2.04
C HIS A 56 0.82 -45.40 1.60
N LYS A 57 1.75 -45.15 2.54
CA LYS A 57 3.20 -45.13 2.22
C LYS A 57 3.72 -46.50 1.79
N GLY A 58 3.18 -47.58 2.36
CA GLY A 58 3.45 -48.95 1.90
C GLY A 58 3.01 -49.18 0.46
N GLU A 59 1.77 -48.79 0.12
CA GLU A 59 1.23 -48.87 -1.24
C GLU A 59 2.06 -48.03 -2.24
N GLN A 60 2.52 -46.83 -1.86
CA GLN A 60 3.43 -46.02 -2.69
C GLN A 60 4.78 -46.72 -2.93
N VAL A 61 5.35 -47.35 -1.90
CA VAL A 61 6.61 -48.10 -2.04
C VAL A 61 6.42 -49.31 -2.94
N GLU A 62 5.34 -50.09 -2.77
CA GLU A 62 5.02 -51.22 -3.64
C GLU A 62 4.86 -50.78 -5.10
N SER A 63 4.16 -49.66 -5.36
CA SER A 63 4.05 -49.08 -6.70
C SER A 63 5.41 -48.75 -7.29
N LEU A 64 6.29 -48.09 -6.53
CA LEU A 64 7.64 -47.74 -6.98
C LEU A 64 8.52 -48.98 -7.22
N GLU A 65 8.39 -50.03 -6.40
CA GLU A 65 9.10 -51.30 -6.61
C GLU A 65 8.66 -51.94 -7.93
N THR A 66 7.36 -51.95 -8.23
CA THR A 66 6.86 -52.47 -9.52
C THR A 66 7.36 -51.66 -10.71
N GLU A 67 7.40 -50.32 -10.60
CA GLU A 67 7.95 -49.46 -11.65
C GLU A 67 9.45 -49.70 -11.88
N LEU A 68 10.23 -49.94 -10.81
CA LEU A 68 11.65 -50.27 -10.91
C LEU A 68 11.87 -51.62 -11.59
N ASP A 69 11.06 -52.64 -11.27
CA ASP A 69 11.13 -53.95 -11.93
C ASP A 69 10.79 -53.84 -13.42
N GLU A 70 9.79 -53.04 -13.80
CA GLU A 70 9.46 -52.77 -15.20
C GLU A 70 10.61 -52.05 -15.94
N LEU A 71 11.24 -51.06 -15.30
CA LEU A 71 12.39 -50.36 -15.88
C LEU A 71 13.58 -51.30 -16.07
N ALA A 72 13.87 -52.16 -15.10
CA ALA A 72 14.92 -53.16 -15.19
C ALA A 72 14.65 -54.17 -16.31
N ALA A 73 13.39 -54.62 -16.46
CA ALA A 73 12.99 -55.52 -17.54
C ALA A 73 13.14 -54.85 -18.91
N ARG A 74 12.68 -53.60 -19.08
CA ARG A 74 12.84 -52.84 -20.33
C ARG A 74 14.30 -52.63 -20.69
N GLN A 75 15.14 -52.28 -19.73
CA GLN A 75 16.57 -52.13 -19.96
C GLN A 75 17.20 -53.45 -20.43
N GLY A 76 16.87 -54.57 -19.77
CA GLY A 76 17.34 -55.89 -20.18
C GLY A 76 16.89 -56.28 -21.59
N GLU A 77 15.66 -55.96 -21.97
CA GLU A 77 15.17 -56.17 -23.33
C GLU A 77 15.89 -55.30 -24.37
N GLU A 78 16.11 -54.01 -24.07
CA GLU A 78 16.82 -53.10 -24.96
C GLU A 78 18.27 -53.54 -25.17
N GLU A 79 18.97 -53.89 -24.09
CA GLU A 79 20.33 -54.45 -24.16
C GLU A 79 20.34 -55.74 -25.00
N ALA A 80 19.41 -56.67 -24.78
CA ALA A 80 19.30 -57.89 -25.57
C ALA A 80 19.06 -57.60 -27.07
N ARG A 81 18.18 -56.65 -27.40
CA ARG A 81 17.91 -56.24 -28.79
C ARG A 81 19.14 -55.62 -29.44
N THR A 82 19.88 -54.77 -28.73
CA THR A 82 21.12 -54.18 -29.26
C THR A 82 22.19 -55.25 -29.51
N HIS A 83 22.36 -56.21 -28.58
CA HIS A 83 23.26 -57.33 -28.76
C HIS A 83 22.86 -58.22 -29.95
N GLN A 84 21.57 -58.49 -30.12
CA GLN A 84 21.08 -59.26 -31.25
C GLN A 84 21.37 -58.55 -32.58
N ARG A 85 21.08 -57.25 -32.67
CA ARG A 85 21.37 -56.46 -33.88
C ARG A 85 22.85 -56.46 -34.23
N LEU A 86 23.73 -56.27 -33.24
CA LEU A 86 25.18 -56.32 -33.46
C LEU A 86 25.65 -57.71 -33.89
N ALA A 87 25.03 -58.78 -33.37
CA ALA A 87 25.33 -60.15 -33.80
C ALA A 87 24.93 -60.39 -35.26
N GLU A 88 23.75 -59.93 -35.66
CA GLU A 88 23.28 -59.98 -37.05
C GLU A 88 24.22 -59.22 -38.00
N GLU A 89 24.65 -58.01 -37.62
CA GLU A 89 25.62 -57.21 -38.39
C GLU A 89 27.00 -57.92 -38.51
N LEU A 90 27.48 -58.55 -37.43
CA LEU A 90 28.72 -59.33 -37.46
C LEU A 90 28.64 -60.51 -38.40
N ASP A 91 27.52 -61.23 -38.40
CA ASP A 91 27.31 -62.37 -39.30
C ASP A 91 27.18 -61.89 -40.76
N GLU A 92 26.49 -60.79 -41.02
CA GLU A 92 26.41 -60.21 -42.36
C GLU A 92 27.80 -59.84 -42.89
N LEU A 93 28.64 -59.17 -42.08
CA LEU A 93 30.02 -58.83 -42.44
C LEU A 93 30.89 -60.06 -42.66
N ARG A 94 30.73 -61.11 -41.84
CA ARG A 94 31.43 -62.39 -42.04
C ARG A 94 31.03 -63.06 -43.35
N THR A 95 29.75 -63.04 -43.73
CA THR A 95 29.32 -63.59 -45.02
C THR A 95 29.85 -62.78 -46.20
N LYS A 96 29.89 -61.44 -46.09
CA LYS A 96 30.47 -60.56 -47.12
C LYS A 96 31.96 -60.85 -47.30
N LEU A 97 32.72 -60.94 -46.22
CA LEU A 97 34.15 -61.30 -46.27
C LEU A 97 34.38 -62.69 -46.87
N SER A 98 33.53 -63.66 -46.55
CA SER A 98 33.61 -65.01 -47.12
C SER A 98 33.33 -65.02 -48.62
N ARG A 99 32.36 -64.21 -49.09
CA ARG A 99 32.06 -64.04 -50.51
C ARG A 99 33.20 -63.36 -51.27
N TYR A 100 33.80 -62.30 -50.73
CA TYR A 100 34.99 -61.68 -51.34
C TYR A 100 36.16 -62.66 -51.44
N ARG A 101 36.36 -63.50 -50.43
CA ARG A 101 37.42 -64.51 -50.42
C ARG A 101 37.17 -65.65 -51.40
N ALA A 102 35.90 -65.99 -51.68
CA ALA A 102 35.54 -67.04 -52.63
C ALA A 102 35.44 -66.54 -54.09
N GLY A 103 35.26 -65.23 -54.29
CA GLY A 103 35.10 -64.62 -55.62
C GLY A 103 36.39 -64.41 -56.43
N GLU A 104 37.58 -64.65 -55.87
CA GLU A 104 38.86 -64.50 -56.60
C GLU A 104 39.10 -65.58 -57.67
N ASP A 105 38.33 -66.69 -57.69
CA ASP A 105 38.66 -67.87 -58.51
C ASP A 105 37.76 -68.14 -59.74
N HIS A 106 36.69 -67.37 -60.04
CA HIS A 106 35.71 -67.73 -61.09
C HIS A 106 35.39 -66.61 -62.10
N ASN A 107 36.09 -66.61 -63.24
CA ASN A 107 35.99 -65.59 -64.30
C ASN A 107 34.98 -65.91 -65.43
N GLY A 108 33.87 -66.59 -65.15
CA GLY A 108 32.86 -66.98 -66.17
C GLY A 108 31.39 -66.91 -65.75
N SER A 109 31.10 -66.89 -64.45
CA SER A 109 29.73 -66.75 -63.88
C SER A 109 29.29 -65.28 -63.71
N THR A 110 30.27 -64.37 -63.73
CA THR A 110 30.13 -62.96 -63.33
C THR A 110 29.09 -62.19 -64.14
N ASN A 111 28.93 -62.43 -65.43
CA ASN A 111 27.96 -61.66 -66.24
C ASN A 111 26.49 -62.02 -65.96
N SER A 112 26.18 -63.28 -65.63
CA SER A 112 24.82 -63.68 -65.23
C SER A 112 24.48 -63.11 -63.87
N ASP A 113 25.43 -63.22 -62.93
CA ASP A 113 25.29 -62.71 -61.57
C ASP A 113 25.16 -61.17 -61.56
N ILE A 114 25.87 -60.46 -62.44
CA ILE A 114 25.74 -59.00 -62.61
C ILE A 114 24.35 -58.62 -63.12
N GLU A 115 23.76 -59.38 -64.04
CA GLU A 115 22.44 -59.07 -64.58
C GLU A 115 21.32 -59.37 -63.58
N GLU A 116 21.46 -60.44 -62.79
CA GLU A 116 20.56 -60.74 -61.66
C GLU A 116 20.63 -59.63 -60.60
N LEU A 117 21.82 -59.16 -60.24
CA LEU A 117 22.00 -58.05 -59.30
C LEU A 117 21.41 -56.74 -59.84
N ARG A 118 21.49 -56.47 -61.14
CA ARG A 118 20.84 -55.31 -61.76
C ARG A 118 19.32 -55.41 -61.70
N GLN A 119 18.79 -56.60 -61.93
CA GLN A 119 17.36 -56.84 -61.83
C GLN A 119 16.85 -56.70 -60.39
N GLU A 120 17.61 -57.19 -59.42
CA GLU A 120 17.30 -57.04 -58.00
C GLU A 120 17.40 -55.58 -57.55
N LEU A 121 18.41 -54.84 -58.03
CA LEU A 121 18.54 -53.41 -57.81
C LEU A 121 17.33 -52.65 -58.36
N ALA A 122 16.93 -52.91 -59.61
CA ALA A 122 15.77 -52.26 -60.21
C ALA A 122 14.45 -52.57 -59.47
N ARG A 123 14.30 -53.80 -58.95
CA ARG A 123 13.15 -54.17 -58.11
C ARG A 123 13.18 -53.43 -56.77
N SER A 124 14.35 -53.32 -56.14
CA SER A 124 14.52 -52.59 -54.89
C SER A 124 14.29 -51.10 -55.07
N GLU A 125 14.72 -50.52 -56.19
CA GLU A 125 14.49 -49.12 -56.54
C GLU A 125 12.98 -48.86 -56.73
N SER A 126 12.29 -49.70 -57.51
CA SER A 126 10.83 -49.60 -57.67
C SER A 126 10.08 -49.73 -56.35
N HIS A 127 10.51 -50.65 -55.47
CA HIS A 127 9.88 -50.82 -54.16
C HIS A 127 10.11 -49.61 -53.24
N ASN A 128 11.32 -49.02 -53.28
CA ASN A 128 11.61 -47.79 -52.54
C ASN A 128 10.75 -46.62 -53.04
N GLU A 129 10.57 -46.48 -54.36
CA GLU A 129 9.68 -45.46 -54.93
C GLU A 129 8.22 -45.63 -54.48
N GLU A 130 7.72 -46.87 -54.43
CA GLU A 130 6.38 -47.19 -53.90
C GLU A 130 6.26 -46.83 -52.41
N LEU A 131 7.24 -47.21 -51.59
CA LEU A 131 7.26 -46.87 -50.16
C LEU A 131 7.34 -45.36 -49.93
N GLU A 132 8.13 -44.63 -50.72
CA GLU A 132 8.19 -43.17 -50.66
C GLU A 132 6.86 -42.53 -51.03
N ALA A 133 6.15 -43.06 -52.03
CA ALA A 133 4.83 -42.58 -52.40
C ALA A 133 3.82 -42.86 -51.28
N GLU A 134 3.84 -44.05 -50.69
CA GLU A 134 2.97 -44.42 -49.57
C GLU A 134 3.23 -43.54 -48.34
N LEU A 135 4.50 -43.27 -48.00
CA LEU A 135 4.87 -42.34 -46.93
C LEU A 135 4.32 -40.94 -47.18
N LYS A 136 4.48 -40.40 -48.41
CA LYS A 136 3.94 -39.07 -48.76
C LYS A 136 2.42 -39.01 -48.62
N THR A 137 1.72 -40.09 -48.99
CA THR A 137 0.25 -40.16 -48.80
C THR A 137 -0.13 -40.20 -47.33
N ARG A 138 0.54 -41.04 -46.52
CA ARG A 138 0.31 -41.10 -45.07
C ARG A 138 0.62 -39.79 -44.37
N GLU A 139 1.69 -39.11 -44.75
CA GLU A 139 2.03 -37.79 -44.19
C GLU A 139 0.95 -36.76 -44.48
N LYS A 140 0.39 -36.77 -45.70
CA LYS A 140 -0.70 -35.87 -46.08
C LYS A 140 -1.98 -36.16 -45.27
N ASP A 141 -2.32 -37.44 -45.12
CA ASP A 141 -3.51 -37.86 -44.37
C ASP A 141 -3.34 -37.52 -42.88
N TRP A 142 -2.18 -37.81 -42.30
CA TRP A 142 -1.84 -37.43 -40.92
C TRP A 142 -1.91 -35.91 -40.70
N LEU A 143 -1.44 -35.10 -41.66
CA LEU A 143 -1.57 -33.64 -41.58
C LEU A 143 -3.03 -33.18 -41.69
N SER A 144 -3.90 -33.91 -42.39
CA SER A 144 -5.32 -33.58 -42.46
C SER A 144 -6.03 -33.91 -41.15
N GLU A 145 -5.75 -35.09 -40.58
CA GLU A 145 -6.27 -35.54 -39.29
C GLU A 145 -5.81 -34.63 -38.16
N LYS A 146 -4.53 -34.23 -38.16
CA LYS A 146 -3.98 -33.28 -37.19
C LYS A 146 -4.74 -31.94 -37.20
N ARG A 147 -5.05 -31.40 -38.38
CA ARG A 147 -5.84 -30.16 -38.49
C ARG A 147 -7.27 -30.33 -37.98
N GLU A 148 -7.87 -31.50 -38.20
CA GLU A 148 -9.20 -31.80 -37.68
C GLU A 148 -9.18 -31.91 -36.15
N VAL A 149 -8.18 -32.59 -35.58
CA VAL A 149 -7.96 -32.65 -34.12
C VAL A 149 -7.77 -31.26 -33.53
N GLU A 150 -6.96 -30.39 -34.13
CA GLU A 150 -6.78 -29.00 -33.68
C GLU A 150 -8.09 -28.21 -33.70
N LYS A 151 -8.92 -28.41 -34.72
CA LYS A 151 -10.25 -27.79 -34.82
C LYS A 151 -11.19 -28.28 -33.72
N LEU A 152 -11.27 -29.60 -33.51
CA LEU A 152 -12.10 -30.20 -32.46
C LEU A 152 -11.62 -29.78 -31.07
N THR A 153 -10.31 -29.70 -30.85
CA THR A 153 -9.72 -29.22 -29.60
C THR A 153 -10.12 -27.77 -29.32
N SER A 154 -10.06 -26.91 -30.34
CA SER A 154 -10.49 -25.50 -30.21
C SER A 154 -11.98 -25.38 -29.89
N GLN A 155 -12.82 -26.26 -30.46
CA GLN A 155 -14.24 -26.31 -30.16
C GLN A 155 -14.52 -26.80 -28.74
N LEU A 156 -13.79 -27.82 -28.26
CA LEU A 156 -13.88 -28.31 -26.88
C LEU A 156 -13.56 -27.20 -25.88
N VAL A 157 -12.46 -26.47 -26.08
CA VAL A 157 -12.08 -25.34 -25.20
C VAL A 157 -13.17 -24.26 -25.16
N SER A 158 -13.80 -23.93 -26.30
CA SER A 158 -14.91 -22.98 -26.35
C SER A 158 -16.12 -23.46 -25.54
N LEU A 159 -16.49 -24.73 -25.70
CA LEU A 159 -17.63 -25.33 -24.98
C LEU A 159 -17.36 -25.47 -23.48
N GLU A 160 -16.12 -25.79 -23.09
CA GLU A 160 -15.69 -25.81 -21.69
C GLU A 160 -15.80 -24.42 -21.07
N HIS A 161 -15.35 -23.38 -21.78
CA HIS A 161 -15.49 -22.00 -21.32
C HIS A 161 -16.96 -21.59 -21.15
N GLU A 162 -17.82 -21.91 -22.13
CA GLU A 162 -19.26 -21.65 -22.04
C GLU A 162 -19.91 -22.39 -20.87
N LYS A 163 -19.55 -23.67 -20.67
CA LYS A 163 -20.01 -24.47 -19.52
C LYS A 163 -19.63 -23.80 -18.21
N GLU A 164 -18.39 -23.33 -18.07
CA GLU A 164 -17.94 -22.63 -16.85
C GLU A 164 -18.68 -21.32 -16.62
N VAL A 165 -18.92 -20.53 -17.67
CA VAL A 165 -19.72 -19.30 -17.58
C VAL A 165 -21.13 -19.62 -17.10
N LEU A 166 -21.79 -20.60 -17.70
CA LEU A 166 -23.14 -21.02 -17.31
C LEU A 166 -23.18 -21.58 -15.88
N HIS A 167 -22.17 -22.33 -15.43
CA HIS A 167 -22.07 -22.79 -14.04
C HIS A 167 -21.92 -21.62 -13.07
N ARG A 168 -21.11 -20.61 -13.41
CA ARG A 168 -20.97 -19.38 -12.61
C ARG A 168 -22.28 -18.60 -12.53
N GLU A 169 -23.00 -18.47 -13.64
CA GLU A 169 -24.31 -17.82 -13.68
C GLU A 169 -25.36 -18.58 -12.86
N LEU A 170 -25.40 -19.91 -12.97
CA LEU A 170 -26.29 -20.74 -12.15
C LEU A 170 -25.99 -20.59 -10.65
N ALA A 171 -24.71 -20.59 -10.27
CA ALA A 171 -24.31 -20.37 -8.88
C ALA A 171 -24.73 -18.97 -8.37
N ALA A 172 -24.55 -17.94 -9.20
CA ALA A 172 -24.98 -16.57 -8.87
C ALA A 172 -26.50 -16.48 -8.70
N LEU A 173 -27.28 -17.07 -9.62
CA LEU A 173 -28.74 -17.12 -9.53
C LEU A 173 -29.23 -17.92 -8.33
N GLN A 174 -28.57 -19.02 -7.97
CA GLN A 174 -28.88 -19.79 -6.76
C GLN A 174 -28.60 -18.99 -5.48
N SER A 175 -27.49 -18.24 -5.43
CA SER A 175 -27.19 -17.32 -4.32
C SER A 175 -28.26 -16.24 -4.20
N GLU A 176 -28.61 -15.60 -5.32
CA GLU A 176 -29.64 -14.56 -5.34
C GLU A 176 -31.01 -15.11 -4.91
N ALA A 177 -31.39 -16.30 -5.37
CA ALA A 177 -32.63 -16.96 -4.96
C ALA A 177 -32.63 -17.28 -3.45
N SER A 178 -31.49 -17.70 -2.90
CA SER A 178 -31.32 -17.96 -1.47
C SER A 178 -31.44 -16.67 -0.65
N GLU A 179 -30.76 -15.60 -1.06
CA GLU A 179 -30.83 -14.29 -0.42
C GLU A 179 -32.24 -13.69 -0.47
N GLN A 180 -32.94 -13.82 -1.60
CA GLN A 180 -34.33 -13.40 -1.73
C GLN A 180 -35.24 -14.21 -0.80
N GLN A 181 -35.02 -15.52 -0.68
CA GLN A 181 -35.79 -16.38 0.23
C GLN A 181 -35.50 -16.04 1.69
N GLU A 182 -34.24 -15.80 2.06
CA GLU A 182 -33.87 -15.36 3.41
C GLU A 182 -34.48 -13.99 3.73
N SER A 183 -34.45 -13.05 2.79
CA SER A 183 -35.09 -11.74 2.90
C SER A 183 -36.61 -11.88 3.11
N ARG A 184 -37.28 -12.77 2.36
CA ARG A 184 -38.71 -13.07 2.55
C ARG A 184 -38.98 -13.65 3.94
N LEU A 185 -38.19 -14.62 4.40
CA LEU A 185 -38.33 -15.23 5.73
C LEU A 185 -38.08 -14.20 6.86
N ARG A 186 -37.11 -13.30 6.67
CA ARG A 186 -36.85 -12.19 7.59
C ARG A 186 -37.98 -11.17 7.63
N GLN A 187 -38.66 -10.93 6.50
CA GLN A 187 -39.81 -10.02 6.43
C GLN A 187 -41.10 -10.64 6.97
N THR A 188 -41.28 -11.96 6.87
CA THR A 188 -42.47 -12.66 7.39
C THR A 188 -42.38 -13.01 8.86
N SER A 189 -41.19 -12.95 9.48
CA SER A 189 -41.03 -13.13 10.93
C SER A 189 -41.46 -11.86 11.69
N PRO A 190 -42.56 -11.89 12.46
CA PRO A 190 -43.05 -10.74 13.21
C PRO A 190 -42.06 -10.28 14.30
N GLU A 191 -41.18 -11.17 14.75
CA GLU A 191 -40.22 -10.91 15.83
C GLU A 191 -39.01 -10.07 15.34
N LEU A 192 -38.56 -10.28 14.10
CA LEU A 192 -37.50 -9.49 13.46
C LEU A 192 -37.96 -8.09 13.04
N GLY A 193 -39.23 -7.94 12.66
CA GLY A 193 -39.82 -6.62 12.39
C GLY A 193 -39.81 -5.73 13.64
N VAL A 194 -40.18 -6.30 14.79
CA VAL A 194 -40.16 -5.60 16.09
C VAL A 194 -38.74 -5.27 16.51
N GLU A 195 -37.79 -6.20 16.38
CA GLU A 195 -36.40 -5.94 16.78
C GLU A 195 -35.73 -4.89 15.87
N LYS A 196 -35.93 -4.95 14.55
CA LYS A 196 -35.42 -3.94 13.62
C LYS A 196 -36.04 -2.57 13.86
N GLN A 197 -37.32 -2.53 14.23
CA GLN A 197 -38.01 -1.28 14.58
C GLN A 197 -37.54 -0.73 15.93
N ARG A 198 -37.16 -1.60 16.87
CA ARG A 198 -36.55 -1.25 18.15
C ARG A 198 -35.13 -0.70 17.98
N GLU A 199 -34.29 -1.37 17.18
CA GLU A 199 -32.94 -0.91 16.83
C GLU A 199 -32.99 0.45 16.12
N MET A 200 -33.93 0.62 15.18
CA MET A 200 -34.13 1.89 14.49
C MET A 200 -34.59 2.99 15.44
N ALA A 201 -35.51 2.70 16.36
CA ALA A 201 -35.96 3.65 17.38
C ALA A 201 -34.82 4.05 18.33
N GLU A 202 -33.97 3.10 18.74
CA GLU A 202 -32.81 3.37 19.59
C GLU A 202 -31.75 4.21 18.85
N SER A 203 -31.49 3.92 17.56
CA SER A 203 -30.61 4.73 16.72
C SER A 203 -31.12 6.17 16.57
N ILE A 204 -32.43 6.35 16.34
CA ILE A 204 -33.06 7.67 16.28
C ILE A 204 -32.91 8.40 17.62
N ARG A 205 -33.13 7.69 18.74
CA ARG A 205 -32.98 8.26 20.09
C ARG A 205 -31.55 8.73 20.36
N GLN A 206 -30.55 7.93 20.00
CA GLN A 206 -29.14 8.28 20.14
C GLN A 206 -28.77 9.48 19.26
N LYS A 207 -29.21 9.49 18.00
CA LYS A 207 -29.00 10.63 17.08
C LYS A 207 -29.65 11.89 17.60
N ASN A 208 -30.88 11.82 18.12
CA ASN A 208 -31.56 12.97 18.72
C ASN A 208 -30.81 13.49 19.95
N LYS A 209 -30.29 12.61 20.80
CA LYS A 209 -29.44 13.01 21.93
C LYS A 209 -28.19 13.74 21.47
N HIS A 210 -27.53 13.24 20.41
CA HIS A 210 -26.35 13.88 19.83
C HIS A 210 -26.70 15.24 19.21
N ILE A 211 -27.81 15.35 18.48
CA ILE A 211 -28.32 16.62 17.94
C ILE A 211 -28.55 17.61 19.08
N SER A 212 -29.21 17.22 20.18
CA SER A 212 -29.42 18.09 21.34
C SER A 212 -28.11 18.56 21.96
N GLN A 213 -27.08 17.70 22.02
CA GLN A 213 -25.77 18.09 22.51
C GLN A 213 -25.09 19.11 21.58
N LEU A 214 -25.08 18.86 20.27
CA LEU A 214 -24.53 19.79 19.29
C LEU A 214 -25.25 21.15 19.32
N LEU A 215 -26.56 21.17 19.51
CA LEU A 215 -27.33 22.40 19.63
C LEU A 215 -26.94 23.20 20.89
N ASN A 216 -26.73 22.53 22.02
CA ASN A 216 -26.25 23.19 23.24
C ASN A 216 -24.83 23.75 23.08
N ASP A 217 -23.94 23.00 22.44
CA ASP A 217 -22.57 23.44 22.17
C ASP A 217 -22.57 24.65 21.21
N LEU A 218 -23.40 24.63 20.17
CA LEU A 218 -23.60 25.78 19.27
C LEU A 218 -24.11 27.00 20.03
N GLU A 219 -25.13 26.85 20.89
CA GLU A 219 -25.64 27.96 21.70
C GLU A 219 -24.56 28.54 22.62
N GLY A 220 -23.73 27.68 23.21
CA GLY A 220 -22.56 28.08 24.02
C GLY A 220 -21.56 28.90 23.21
N LEU A 221 -21.14 28.38 22.05
CA LEU A 221 -20.22 29.07 21.15
C LEU A 221 -20.78 30.41 20.64
N GLU A 222 -22.08 30.48 20.35
CA GLU A 222 -22.74 31.74 19.95
C GLU A 222 -22.73 32.79 21.06
N LYS A 223 -22.91 32.38 22.33
CA LYS A 223 -22.80 33.29 23.49
C LYS A 223 -21.38 33.80 23.65
N GLU A 224 -20.38 32.92 23.55
CA GLU A 224 -18.97 33.33 23.62
C GLU A 224 -18.59 34.27 22.49
N ASN A 225 -19.05 34.00 21.27
CA ASN A 225 -18.79 34.85 20.10
C ASN A 225 -19.43 36.23 20.26
N ARG A 226 -20.66 36.32 20.80
CA ARG A 226 -21.28 37.61 21.17
C ARG A 226 -20.42 38.40 22.16
N VAL A 227 -19.96 37.76 23.24
CA VAL A 227 -19.09 38.41 24.23
C VAL A 227 -17.77 38.87 23.61
N LEU A 228 -17.18 38.09 22.71
CA LEU A 228 -15.96 38.48 22.00
C LEU A 228 -16.18 39.66 21.05
N GLN A 229 -17.32 39.69 20.34
CA GLN A 229 -17.70 40.83 19.50
C GLN A 229 -17.88 42.10 20.31
N GLU A 230 -18.57 42.04 21.46
CA GLU A 230 -18.75 43.17 22.38
C GLU A 230 -17.40 43.70 22.89
N LYS A 231 -16.47 42.80 23.23
CA LYS A 231 -15.10 43.18 23.63
C LYS A 231 -14.33 43.85 22.49
N LEU A 232 -14.44 43.33 21.26
CA LEU A 232 -13.80 43.94 20.10
C LEU A 232 -14.37 45.32 19.79
N THR A 233 -15.68 45.52 19.93
CA THR A 233 -16.30 46.84 19.78
C THR A 233 -15.82 47.81 20.85
N SER A 234 -15.76 47.40 22.13
CA SER A 234 -15.24 48.24 23.21
C SER A 234 -13.80 48.66 22.95
N LEU A 235 -12.92 47.71 22.62
CA LEU A 235 -11.51 48.00 22.33
C LEU A 235 -11.35 48.89 21.10
N ARG A 236 -12.21 48.75 20.09
CA ARG A 236 -12.21 49.62 18.91
C ARG A 236 -12.60 51.05 19.30
N ASP A 237 -13.62 51.21 20.14
CA ASP A 237 -14.08 52.51 20.60
C ASP A 237 -13.02 53.20 21.47
N GLU A 238 -12.41 52.46 22.40
CA GLU A 238 -11.27 52.93 23.22
C GLU A 238 -10.08 53.36 22.36
N LEU A 239 -9.74 52.59 21.32
CA LEU A 239 -8.66 52.94 20.40
C LEU A 239 -8.99 54.19 19.56
N SER A 240 -10.25 54.32 19.13
CA SER A 240 -10.74 55.49 18.41
C SER A 240 -10.64 56.75 19.29
N GLU A 241 -11.05 56.65 20.56
CA GLU A 241 -10.95 57.74 21.52
C GLU A 241 -9.49 58.11 21.82
N ALA A 242 -8.62 57.12 22.06
CA ALA A 242 -7.19 57.35 22.24
C ALA A 242 -6.54 58.02 21.02
N THR A 243 -6.94 57.61 19.80
CA THR A 243 -6.49 58.23 18.55
C THR A 243 -6.98 59.68 18.45
N ARG A 244 -8.25 59.95 18.81
CA ARG A 244 -8.80 61.30 18.84
C ARG A 244 -8.03 62.19 19.81
N HIS A 245 -7.79 61.71 21.02
CA HIS A 245 -7.03 62.44 22.02
C HIS A 245 -5.59 62.71 21.58
N MET A 246 -4.94 61.73 20.93
CA MET A 246 -3.62 61.92 20.33
C MET A 246 -3.63 62.99 19.23
N THR A 247 -4.66 63.02 18.36
CA THR A 247 -4.78 64.06 17.33
C THR A 247 -5.03 65.45 17.93
N GLU A 248 -5.82 65.55 19.00
CA GLU A 248 -6.06 66.81 19.73
C GLU A 248 -4.75 67.33 20.33
N VAL A 249 -4.02 66.49 21.10
CA VAL A 249 -2.74 66.87 21.70
C VAL A 249 -1.69 67.22 20.64
N THR A 250 -1.67 66.49 19.52
CA THR A 250 -0.78 66.83 18.39
C THR A 250 -1.14 68.18 17.79
N GLY A 251 -2.43 68.48 17.63
CA GLY A 251 -2.94 69.79 17.22
C GLY A 251 -2.48 70.89 18.16
N GLU A 252 -2.72 70.74 19.47
CA GLU A 252 -2.28 71.69 20.50
C GLU A 252 -0.77 71.91 20.49
N LEU A 253 0.03 70.85 20.36
CA LEU A 253 1.49 70.94 20.24
C LEU A 253 1.92 71.72 18.99
N THR A 254 1.26 71.51 17.84
CA THR A 254 1.57 72.27 16.62
C THR A 254 1.19 73.74 16.75
N SER A 255 0.05 74.06 17.37
CA SER A 255 -0.36 75.44 17.67
C SER A 255 0.61 76.13 18.62
N LEU A 256 1.00 75.45 19.72
CA LEU A 256 2.01 75.95 20.65
C LEU A 256 3.34 76.20 19.95
N ARG A 257 3.79 75.27 19.11
CA ARG A 257 5.00 75.42 18.30
C ARG A 257 4.92 76.66 17.40
N HIS A 258 3.79 76.89 16.73
CA HIS A 258 3.58 78.09 15.91
C HIS A 258 3.67 79.37 16.76
N THR A 259 2.99 79.43 17.92
CA THR A 259 3.05 80.61 18.80
C THR A 259 4.45 80.86 19.37
N CYS A 260 5.21 79.81 19.68
CA CYS A 260 6.61 79.93 20.08
C CYS A 260 7.46 80.48 18.93
N GLN A 261 7.26 79.99 17.70
CA GLN A 261 7.98 80.45 16.53
C GLN A 261 7.65 81.91 16.16
N GLU A 262 6.38 82.33 16.23
CA GLU A 262 5.97 83.73 16.09
C GLU A 262 6.62 84.64 17.14
N ARG A 263 6.73 84.17 18.39
CA ARG A 263 7.43 84.90 19.46
C ARG A 263 8.94 84.98 19.23
N GLU A 264 9.56 83.93 18.68
CA GLU A 264 10.96 83.95 18.29
C GLU A 264 11.19 84.97 17.17
N ASP A 265 10.39 84.94 16.10
CA ASP A 265 10.44 85.90 14.99
C ASP A 265 10.16 87.33 15.45
N GLY A 266 9.15 87.52 16.30
CA GLY A 266 8.84 88.78 16.98
C GLY A 266 9.98 89.27 17.88
N GLY A 267 10.65 88.36 18.58
CA GLY A 267 11.82 88.64 19.41
C GLY A 267 13.05 89.03 18.59
N VAL A 268 13.21 88.46 17.39
CA VAL A 268 14.26 88.84 16.43
C VAL A 268 13.98 90.25 15.88
N THR A 269 12.75 90.54 15.46
CA THR A 269 12.37 91.86 14.96
C THR A 269 12.45 92.94 16.05
N PHE A 270 12.00 92.65 17.28
CA PHE A 270 12.13 93.55 18.41
C PHE A 270 13.60 93.80 18.77
N ARG A 271 14.45 92.76 18.81
CA ARG A 271 15.89 92.93 19.02
C ARG A 271 16.51 93.85 17.95
N SER A 272 16.21 93.60 16.67
CA SER A 272 16.67 94.46 15.57
C SER A 272 16.20 95.92 15.73
N ASN A 273 14.96 96.15 16.17
CA ASN A 273 14.43 97.49 16.41
C ASN A 273 15.01 98.16 17.67
N THR A 274 15.27 97.40 18.74
CA THR A 274 15.95 97.91 19.95
C THR A 274 17.40 98.27 19.67
N GLU A 275 18.13 97.48 18.88
CA GLU A 275 19.47 97.84 18.43
C GLU A 275 19.43 99.15 17.63
N LYS A 276 18.49 99.30 16.69
CA LYS A 276 18.28 100.57 15.95
C LYS A 276 17.92 101.75 16.87
N THR A 277 17.15 101.55 17.93
CA THR A 277 16.75 102.63 18.85
C THR A 277 17.79 102.93 19.92
N GLN A 278 18.58 101.96 20.39
CA GLN A 278 19.74 102.22 21.25
C GLN A 278 20.81 102.97 20.48
N VAL A 279 21.07 102.63 19.21
CA VAL A 279 21.91 103.44 18.31
C VAL A 279 21.38 104.89 18.20
N ARG A 280 20.05 105.08 18.18
CA ARG A 280 19.43 106.43 18.18
C ARG A 280 19.43 107.15 19.55
N ARG A 281 19.31 106.44 20.67
CA ARG A 281 19.28 107.01 22.03
C ARG A 281 20.68 107.30 22.57
N ALA A 282 21.67 106.46 22.27
CA ALA A 282 23.08 106.75 22.52
C ALA A 282 23.53 108.06 21.83
N ALA A 283 22.88 108.42 20.72
CA ALA A 283 23.12 109.69 20.03
C ALA A 283 22.44 110.92 20.66
N ARG A 284 21.49 110.79 21.62
CA ARG A 284 20.62 111.91 22.06
C ARG A 284 20.69 112.36 23.50
N HIS A 285 21.48 111.74 24.38
CA HIS A 285 21.69 112.28 25.73
C HIS A 285 23.16 112.23 26.17
N LYS A 286 23.93 113.22 25.70
CA LYS A 286 25.01 113.81 26.50
C LYS A 286 24.41 114.90 27.39
N GLY A 287 24.63 114.82 28.69
CA GLY A 287 24.61 115.99 29.58
C GLY A 287 23.41 116.14 30.51
N LYS A 288 23.41 115.41 31.64
CA LYS A 288 23.49 116.01 32.99
C LYS A 288 23.67 114.92 34.07
N PRO A 289 24.60 115.10 35.04
CA PRO A 289 24.97 114.12 36.07
C PRO A 289 24.48 114.60 37.48
N PRO A 290 25.01 114.09 38.62
CA PRO A 290 24.46 112.95 39.36
C PRO A 290 24.22 113.26 40.86
N GLY A 291 23.72 112.29 41.62
CA GLY A 291 23.89 112.26 43.08
C GLY A 291 22.80 111.45 43.81
N PRO A 292 23.04 110.95 45.03
CA PRO A 292 24.30 110.50 45.62
C PRO A 292 24.24 109.01 46.05
N GLU A 293 25.43 108.40 46.08
CA GLU A 293 25.88 107.20 46.82
C GLU A 293 25.63 107.37 48.34
N GLU A 294 25.34 106.41 49.21
CA GLU A 294 25.80 105.02 49.49
C GLU A 294 24.96 104.48 50.71
N PRO A 295 25.12 103.27 51.32
CA PRO A 295 26.17 102.27 51.17
C PRO A 295 25.74 100.81 50.93
N TYR A 296 26.75 100.04 50.49
CA TYR A 296 26.83 98.61 50.21
C TYR A 296 26.96 97.73 51.47
N ASP A 297 26.40 96.51 51.41
CA ASP A 297 27.12 95.22 51.43
C ASP A 297 26.08 94.07 51.24
N ASN A 298 26.06 93.18 50.25
CA ASN A 298 27.03 92.43 49.45
C ASN A 298 27.42 91.06 50.06
N ASN A 299 26.73 89.99 49.65
CA ASN A 299 27.31 88.73 49.16
C ASN A 299 26.20 87.72 48.81
N SER A 300 26.06 87.35 47.54
CA SER A 300 26.61 86.12 46.93
C SER A 300 25.86 84.86 47.42
N ASN A 301 25.24 84.01 46.59
CA ASN A 301 25.80 83.39 45.41
C ASN A 301 24.74 82.53 44.68
N ARG A 302 24.74 82.62 43.35
CA ARG A 302 24.82 81.51 42.37
C ARG A 302 23.82 80.33 42.40
N ARG A 303 23.30 80.11 41.17
CA ARG A 303 23.20 78.81 40.44
C ARG A 303 22.04 77.91 40.90
N LEU A 304 21.22 77.26 40.08
CA LEU A 304 21.24 76.81 38.67
C LEU A 304 19.75 76.54 38.31
N LEU A 305 19.21 77.00 37.17
CA LEU A 305 19.12 76.21 35.93
C LEU A 305 19.08 74.69 36.14
N THR A 306 17.88 74.08 36.12
CA THR A 306 17.73 72.83 35.37
C THR A 306 16.32 72.67 34.81
N ILE A 307 16.25 72.82 33.50
CA ILE A 307 15.33 72.15 32.59
C ILE A 307 15.38 70.64 32.87
N ARG A 308 14.23 69.96 32.94
CA ARG A 308 14.07 68.67 32.26
C ARG A 308 12.60 68.32 32.03
N HIS A 309 12.33 68.16 30.74
CA HIS A 309 11.17 67.56 30.13
C HIS A 309 11.15 66.02 30.35
N PRO A 310 10.09 65.33 29.89
CA PRO A 310 9.58 64.09 30.44
C PRO A 310 10.35 62.85 29.99
N GLN A 311 10.17 61.74 30.72
CA GLN A 311 10.38 60.39 30.20
C GLN A 311 9.23 59.52 30.72
N ASN A 312 8.36 59.09 29.80
CA ASN A 312 8.47 57.82 29.09
C ASN A 312 8.34 56.63 30.04
N GLY A 313 7.27 55.88 29.83
CA GLY A 313 7.03 54.61 30.49
C GLY A 313 8.06 53.56 30.13
N VAL A 314 7.87 52.36 30.67
CA VAL A 314 8.32 51.10 30.10
C VAL A 314 7.72 49.94 30.91
N PHE A 315 7.02 49.09 30.16
CA PHE A 315 7.03 47.62 30.22
C PHE A 315 6.47 46.86 31.43
N ARG A 316 5.43 46.08 31.10
CA ARG A 316 5.44 44.61 31.07
C ARG A 316 6.50 43.92 31.94
N LYS A 317 6.00 43.12 32.89
CA LYS A 317 6.48 41.75 33.09
C LYS A 317 5.32 40.78 32.99
N GLN A 318 5.32 40.02 31.89
CA GLN A 318 4.79 38.66 31.91
C GLN A 318 5.75 37.80 32.74
N GLN A 319 5.20 36.97 33.63
CA GLN A 319 5.77 35.64 33.88
C GLN A 319 4.62 34.63 34.04
N LYS A 320 4.55 33.78 33.01
CA LYS A 320 4.35 32.32 33.04
C LYS A 320 3.32 31.76 34.03
N ASN A 321 2.24 31.19 33.49
CA ASN A 321 1.74 29.87 33.91
C ASN A 321 1.10 29.17 32.68
N LEU A 322 1.89 28.28 32.07
CA LEU A 322 1.42 27.21 31.20
C LEU A 322 1.69 25.92 31.96
N THR A 323 0.64 25.19 32.31
CA THR A 323 0.58 23.71 32.36
C THR A 323 -0.80 23.30 32.88
N ASN A 324 -1.63 22.74 32.01
CA ASN A 324 -2.27 21.43 32.18
C ASN A 324 -3.33 21.21 31.11
N TRP A 325 -2.90 20.57 30.02
CA TRP A 325 -3.73 19.66 29.25
C TRP A 325 -3.45 18.26 29.81
N SER A 326 -4.49 17.59 30.31
CA SER A 326 -4.47 16.13 30.49
C SER A 326 -5.15 15.50 29.28
N PRO A 327 -4.65 14.35 28.79
CA PRO A 327 -5.26 13.64 27.69
C PRO A 327 -6.43 12.78 28.15
N VAL A 328 -7.39 12.70 27.24
CA VAL A 328 -8.48 11.72 27.20
C VAL A 328 -7.90 10.31 27.18
N SER A 329 -8.51 9.41 27.95
CA SER A 329 -8.48 7.96 27.76
C SER A 329 -9.88 7.50 27.35
#